data_AF-A0A9Q1KPC5-F1
#
_entry.id   AF-A0A9Q1KPC5-F1
#
_cell.length_a   1.000
_cell.length_b   1.000
_cell.length_c   1.000
_cell.angle_alpha   90.00
_cell.angle_beta   90.00
_cell.angle_gamma   90.00
#
_symmetry.space_group_name_H-M   'P 1'
#
loop_
_entity.id
_entity.type
_entity.pdbx_description
1 polymer ?
#
loop_
_entity_poly.entity_id
_entity_poly.type
_entity_poly.pdbx_seq_one_letter_code
_entity_poly.pdbx_strand_id
1 'polypeptide(L)'
;MIPHHLSSSRGMRFKGENDVCMGLLIDQETSATGMVDHAALVTGLEEALVTNMHAGMLKHTPPWVLLTILYMTSHMELKMLIWNTQGAGSRKFLRTLKEHVRMQRPQIMALLETHVNGHRADDVCRKIGFRHHFHVQARGFCGGIWLLWTGEETHLRVLEAHDQFVTTEISVRGTRTWQFTAIYASPHATLREELWTKLEHHANSSRAPWLLAGDFNETRSLEERDHGGPDMARRCSKFSNWIENNALHDLGFSGPKFTWVWGINQTTRKCARVDPALCNTEWRTMIATCDELDRKVRRFLWAGTNTERKLYLVAWDIITRPIEEGGLGIRAMRELNSASMTKLRWRLIHDPETLWARVLRHKYCKGRVGTLHMEPGRYPSNAWKGVCEMRSILQRGMAHAIGNGQHTLFWTQRWATNRPLSEVATEPVPLEEIEKPVAYYWHPGMGWRWEAFGHRMPREIRDQIAAFQVYPEAKIEDTLFWGETNSGVFSIKSAIQVIRKDLPVEHHGVWSRIW
;
A
#
# COMPACT_ATOMS: atom_id res chain seq x y z
N MET A 1 3.56 16.60 3.77
CA MET A 1 4.01 15.35 4.44
C MET A 1 2.88 14.33 4.30
N ILE A 2 2.96 13.45 3.30
CA ILE A 2 2.00 12.36 3.07
C ILE A 2 2.72 11.06 3.42
N PRO A 3 2.07 10.08 4.09
CA PRO A 3 2.73 8.84 4.44
C PRO A 3 2.99 8.06 3.14
N HIS A 4 4.26 7.90 2.78
CA HIS A 4 4.69 6.90 1.82
C HIS A 4 4.50 5.51 2.47
N HIS A 5 3.30 4.94 2.37
CA HIS A 5 3.10 3.50 2.53
C HIS A 5 3.49 2.82 1.21
N LEU A 6 4.76 2.97 0.86
CA LEU A 6 5.46 2.10 -0.08
C LEU A 6 6.17 1.02 0.74
N SER A 7 6.60 -0.05 0.07
CA SER A 7 7.62 -0.96 0.58
C SER A 7 8.91 -0.19 0.88
N SER A 8 8.93 0.46 2.03
CA SER A 8 10.07 1.18 2.55
C SER A 8 10.66 0.34 3.65
N SER A 9 11.97 0.27 3.70
CA SER A 9 12.63 -0.36 4.83
C SER A 9 12.52 0.58 6.04
N ARG A 10 11.97 0.11 7.15
CA ARG A 10 11.89 0.91 8.38
C ARG A 10 13.03 0.54 9.31
N GLY A 11 13.91 1.50 9.59
CA GLY A 11 14.97 1.35 10.58
C GLY A 11 14.40 1.51 12.00
N MET A 12 14.63 0.53 12.86
CA MET A 12 14.22 0.55 14.27
C MET A 12 15.44 0.52 15.19
N ARG A 13 15.47 1.36 16.23
CA ARG A 13 16.59 1.44 17.19
C ARG A 13 16.33 0.56 18.41
N PHE A 14 17.22 -0.37 18.72
CA PHE A 14 17.15 -1.23 19.91
C PHE A 14 18.28 -0.91 20.90
N LYS A 15 17.97 -0.88 22.20
CA LYS A 15 18.96 -0.66 23.27
C LYS A 15 19.58 -1.98 23.70
N GLY A 16 20.82 -2.23 23.27
CA GLY A 16 21.76 -3.17 23.90
C GLY A 16 22.62 -2.48 24.96
N GLU A 17 23.31 -3.25 25.80
CA GLU A 17 23.96 -2.74 27.02
C GLU A 17 25.22 -1.89 26.76
N ASN A 18 25.76 -1.85 25.54
CA ASN A 18 26.81 -0.91 25.14
C ASN A 18 26.76 -0.47 23.65
N ASP A 19 25.83 -0.99 22.85
CA ASP A 19 25.68 -0.66 21.43
C ASP A 19 24.20 -0.54 21.02
N VAL A 20 23.98 0.25 19.97
CA VAL A 20 22.67 0.45 19.35
C VAL A 20 22.57 -0.48 18.16
N CYS A 21 21.85 -1.59 18.28
CA CYS A 21 21.53 -2.43 17.13
C CYS A 21 20.29 -1.86 16.42
N MET A 22 20.31 -1.78 15.09
CA MET A 22 19.12 -1.46 14.31
C MET A 22 18.62 -2.66 13.52
N GLY A 23 17.29 -2.84 13.52
CA GLY A 23 16.61 -3.81 12.66
C GLY A 23 15.90 -3.11 11.51
N LEU A 24 15.76 -3.83 10.41
CA LEU A 24 15.12 -3.41 9.18
C LEU A 24 13.80 -4.16 9.01
N LEU A 25 12.68 -3.44 9.09
CA LEU A 25 11.36 -3.99 8.80
C LEU A 25 10.99 -3.67 7.35
N ILE A 26 10.67 -4.68 6.55
CA ILE A 26 10.17 -4.54 5.19
C ILE A 26 8.69 -4.91 5.23
N ASP A 27 7.83 -3.92 5.02
CA ASP A 27 6.41 -4.16 4.76
C ASP A 27 6.25 -4.29 3.23
N GLN A 28 5.92 -5.50 2.76
CA GLN A 28 5.76 -5.80 1.34
C GLN A 28 4.27 -6.03 1.03
N GLU A 29 3.73 -5.28 0.07
CA GLU A 29 2.42 -5.57 -0.51
C GLU A 29 2.64 -6.43 -1.78
N THR A 30 2.27 -7.71 -1.72
CA THR A 30 2.45 -8.65 -2.84
C THR A 30 1.17 -8.88 -3.62
N SER A 31 1.24 -8.78 -4.96
CA SER A 31 0.12 -9.13 -5.83
C SER A 31 -0.08 -10.65 -5.94
N ALA A 32 -1.30 -11.12 -5.69
CA ALA A 32 -1.65 -12.54 -5.83
C ALA A 32 -1.83 -12.87 -7.33
N THR A 33 -0.74 -13.28 -7.98
CA THR A 33 -0.69 -13.61 -9.41
C THR A 33 -0.38 -15.10 -9.61
N GLY A 34 -1.42 -15.89 -9.85
CA GLY A 34 -1.31 -17.22 -10.44
C GLY A 34 -1.74 -17.19 -11.91
N MET A 35 -0.83 -17.58 -12.81
CA MET A 35 -1.07 -18.01 -14.21
C MET A 35 -1.33 -16.99 -15.34
N VAL A 36 -0.96 -15.71 -15.25
CA VAL A 36 -0.96 -14.85 -16.46
C VAL A 36 0.35 -14.11 -16.62
N ASP A 37 0.99 -14.30 -17.77
CA ASP A 37 2.27 -13.71 -18.14
C ASP A 37 2.19 -12.17 -18.04
N HIS A 38 2.98 -11.64 -17.11
CA HIS A 38 3.00 -10.23 -16.76
C HIS A 38 3.46 -9.36 -17.95
N ALA A 39 4.21 -9.93 -18.91
CA ALA A 39 4.59 -9.26 -20.13
C ALA A 39 3.37 -9.09 -21.07
N ALA A 40 2.64 -10.17 -21.35
CA ALA A 40 1.47 -10.14 -22.22
C ALA A 40 0.34 -9.22 -21.69
N LEU A 41 0.18 -9.15 -20.36
CA LEU A 41 -0.86 -8.34 -19.73
C LEU A 41 -0.49 -6.84 -19.71
N VAL A 42 0.80 -6.53 -19.56
CA VAL A 42 1.34 -5.17 -19.66
C VAL A 42 1.32 -4.68 -21.11
N THR A 43 1.64 -5.53 -22.08
CA THR A 43 1.52 -5.20 -23.51
C THR A 43 0.05 -5.01 -23.89
N GLY A 44 -0.87 -5.85 -23.39
CA GLY A 44 -2.30 -5.66 -23.58
C GLY A 44 -2.87 -4.40 -22.90
N LEU A 45 -2.29 -3.98 -21.77
CA LEU A 45 -2.61 -2.69 -21.12
C LEU A 45 -2.02 -1.50 -21.89
N GLU A 46 -0.82 -1.62 -22.44
CA GLU A 46 -0.20 -0.60 -23.29
C GLU A 46 -1.02 -0.42 -24.58
N GLU A 47 -1.41 -1.50 -25.25
CA GLU A 47 -2.32 -1.46 -26.41
C GLU A 47 -3.70 -0.90 -26.06
N ALA A 48 -4.29 -1.28 -24.92
CA ALA A 48 -5.57 -0.76 -24.48
C ALA A 48 -5.50 0.72 -24.04
N LEU A 49 -4.41 1.18 -23.44
CA LEU A 49 -4.21 2.59 -23.08
C LEU A 49 -3.99 3.45 -24.32
N VAL A 50 -3.20 2.97 -25.28
CA VAL A 50 -2.95 3.64 -26.58
C VAL A 50 -4.25 3.71 -27.40
N THR A 51 -5.05 2.65 -27.40
CA THR A 51 -6.32 2.59 -28.15
C THR A 51 -7.43 3.44 -27.50
N ASN A 52 -7.45 3.55 -26.16
CA ASN A 52 -8.49 4.31 -25.43
C ASN A 52 -8.16 5.79 -25.22
N MET A 53 -6.93 6.25 -25.45
CA MET A 53 -6.61 7.69 -25.46
C MET A 53 -7.26 8.45 -26.63
N HIS A 54 -7.77 7.74 -27.64
CA HIS A 54 -8.40 8.34 -28.82
C HIS A 54 -9.94 8.24 -28.88
N ALA A 55 -10.61 7.56 -27.95
CA ALA A 55 -12.05 7.30 -28.09
C ALA A 55 -12.87 7.63 -26.83
N GLY A 56 -13.72 8.66 -26.95
CA GLY A 56 -14.73 9.05 -25.96
C GLY A 56 -15.91 8.08 -25.81
N MET A 57 -15.66 6.79 -25.56
CA MET A 57 -16.72 5.81 -25.31
C MET A 57 -16.37 4.83 -24.19
N LEU A 58 -16.86 5.14 -22.98
CA LEU A 58 -16.90 4.20 -21.84
C LEU A 58 -18.33 4.12 -21.31
N LYS A 59 -19.21 3.40 -22.04
CA LYS A 59 -20.55 3.05 -21.54
C LYS A 59 -20.70 1.60 -21.06
N HIS A 60 -19.78 0.70 -21.38
CA HIS A 60 -19.74 -0.64 -20.80
C HIS A 60 -18.31 -1.01 -20.46
N THR A 61 -17.96 -1.02 -19.17
CA THR A 61 -16.65 -1.52 -18.72
C THR A 61 -16.67 -3.05 -18.87
N PRO A 62 -15.86 -3.64 -19.77
CA PRO A 62 -15.87 -5.08 -19.99
C PRO A 62 -15.51 -5.84 -18.71
N PRO A 63 -16.05 -7.05 -18.47
CA PRO A 63 -15.73 -7.88 -17.31
C PRO A 63 -14.23 -8.12 -17.11
N TRP A 64 -13.43 -8.14 -18.19
CA TRP A 64 -11.98 -8.28 -18.11
C TRP A 64 -11.28 -7.02 -17.58
N VAL A 65 -11.79 -5.81 -17.82
CA VAL A 65 -11.25 -4.58 -17.18
C VAL A 65 -11.52 -4.59 -15.67
N LEU A 66 -12.68 -5.11 -15.25
CA LEU A 66 -12.97 -5.36 -13.83
C LEU A 66 -12.10 -6.49 -13.27
N LEU A 67 -11.77 -7.50 -14.07
CA LEU A 67 -10.81 -8.54 -13.69
C LEU A 67 -9.40 -7.97 -13.56
N THR A 68 -8.97 -7.06 -14.43
CA THR A 68 -7.67 -6.35 -14.35
C THR A 68 -7.61 -5.40 -13.15
N ILE A 69 -8.72 -4.71 -12.85
CA ILE A 69 -8.86 -3.89 -11.65
C ILE A 69 -8.86 -4.77 -10.38
N LEU A 70 -9.55 -5.92 -10.38
CA LEU A 70 -9.49 -6.91 -9.28
C LEU A 70 -8.10 -7.57 -9.18
N TYR A 71 -7.42 -7.77 -10.31
CA TYR A 71 -6.06 -8.28 -10.43
C TYR A 71 -5.05 -7.30 -9.79
N MET A 72 -5.28 -6.00 -9.94
CA MET A 72 -4.52 -4.95 -9.26
C MET A 72 -4.79 -4.86 -7.75
N THR A 73 -5.65 -5.69 -7.16
CA THR A 73 -6.15 -5.47 -5.77
C THR A 73 -5.93 -6.61 -4.80
N SER A 74 -5.31 -7.71 -5.21
CA SER A 74 -4.78 -8.66 -4.22
C SER A 74 -3.44 -8.12 -3.72
N HIS A 75 -3.28 -7.84 -2.43
CA HIS A 75 -2.10 -7.25 -1.78
C HIS A 75 -1.77 -8.04 -0.51
N MET A 76 -1.23 -9.24 -0.63
CA MET A 76 -0.75 -9.98 0.55
C MET A 76 0.31 -9.12 1.24
N GLU A 77 0.00 -8.57 2.42
CA GLU A 77 0.94 -7.77 3.21
C GLU A 77 1.90 -8.75 3.90
N LEU A 78 3.04 -9.01 3.26
CA LEU A 78 4.14 -9.79 3.80
C LEU A 78 5.09 -8.87 4.57
N LYS A 79 5.22 -9.11 5.87
CA LYS A 79 6.15 -8.40 6.73
C LYS A 79 7.39 -9.23 6.95
N MET A 80 8.54 -8.65 6.61
CA MET A 80 9.84 -9.25 6.86
C MET A 80 10.61 -8.43 7.88
N LEU A 81 11.16 -9.08 8.89
CA LEU A 81 12.04 -8.43 9.86
C LEU A 81 13.47 -8.95 9.67
N ILE A 82 14.42 -8.06 9.41
CA ILE A 82 15.83 -8.41 9.26
C ILE A 82 16.59 -7.70 10.37
N TRP A 83 17.41 -8.42 11.13
CA TRP A 83 18.06 -7.85 12.30
C TRP A 83 19.47 -8.42 12.48
N ASN A 84 20.49 -7.56 12.44
CA ASN A 84 21.80 -7.88 12.99
C ASN A 84 21.73 -7.86 14.54
N THR A 85 21.82 -9.05 15.13
CA THR A 85 21.52 -9.28 16.55
C THR A 85 22.73 -9.19 17.48
N GLN A 86 23.95 -9.24 16.94
CA GLN A 86 25.21 -9.27 17.70
C GLN A 86 25.21 -10.30 18.86
N GLY A 87 24.51 -11.43 18.67
CA GLY A 87 24.37 -12.51 19.64
C GLY A 87 22.92 -12.79 20.04
N ALA A 88 22.40 -13.92 19.58
CA ALA A 88 21.03 -14.38 19.85
C ALA A 88 20.90 -15.22 21.15
N GLY A 89 22.01 -15.48 21.85
CA GLY A 89 22.08 -16.46 22.94
C GLY A 89 21.60 -16.00 24.32
N SER A 90 21.32 -14.70 24.50
CA SER A 90 20.97 -14.12 25.81
C SER A 90 19.46 -14.18 26.12
N ARG A 91 19.10 -14.37 27.39
CA ARG A 91 17.67 -14.39 27.80
C ARG A 91 16.99 -13.04 27.60
N LYS A 92 17.72 -11.95 27.77
CA LYS A 92 17.26 -10.57 27.56
C LYS A 92 16.92 -10.34 26.08
N PHE A 93 17.80 -10.78 25.17
CA PHE A 93 17.54 -10.74 23.73
C PHE A 93 16.26 -11.50 23.37
N LEU A 94 16.11 -12.74 23.83
CA LEU A 94 14.91 -13.56 23.56
C LEU A 94 13.61 -12.89 24.01
N ARG A 95 13.62 -12.20 25.17
CA ARG A 95 12.46 -11.45 25.65
C ARG A 95 12.14 -10.26 24.75
N THR A 96 13.14 -9.44 24.43
CA THR A 96 12.98 -8.29 23.53
C THR A 96 12.50 -8.74 22.16
N LEU A 97 13.07 -9.81 21.60
CA LEU A 97 12.69 -10.36 20.31
C LEU A 97 11.23 -10.82 20.29
N LYS A 98 10.78 -11.54 21.34
CA LYS A 98 9.37 -11.95 21.46
C LYS A 98 8.40 -10.77 21.51
N GLU A 99 8.75 -9.69 22.21
CA GLU A 99 7.94 -8.48 22.24
C GLU A 99 7.82 -7.87 20.83
N HIS A 100 8.92 -7.85 20.06
CA HIS A 100 8.91 -7.35 18.68
C HIS A 100 8.12 -8.24 17.72
N VAL A 101 8.29 -9.56 17.81
CA VAL A 101 7.48 -10.52 17.04
C VAL A 101 5.99 -10.35 17.37
N ARG A 102 5.64 -10.10 18.64
CA ARG A 102 4.25 -9.83 19.05
C ARG A 102 3.70 -8.52 18.48
N MET A 103 4.51 -7.46 18.45
CA MET A 103 4.10 -6.13 17.98
C MET A 103 4.01 -6.04 16.46
N GLN A 104 5.03 -6.53 15.76
CA GLN A 104 5.16 -6.38 14.31
C GLN A 104 4.55 -7.54 13.53
N ARG A 105 4.38 -8.71 14.16
CA ARG A 105 3.87 -9.95 13.57
C ARG A 105 4.51 -10.30 12.21
N PRO A 106 5.85 -10.32 12.10
CA PRO A 106 6.50 -10.64 10.84
C PRO A 106 6.20 -12.08 10.40
N GLN A 107 5.93 -12.28 9.10
CA GLN A 107 5.79 -13.61 8.51
C GLN A 107 7.13 -14.26 8.19
N ILE A 108 8.15 -13.46 7.88
CA ILE A 108 9.52 -13.90 7.66
C ILE A 108 10.45 -13.08 8.56
N MET A 109 11.45 -13.72 9.13
CA MET A 109 12.46 -13.06 9.94
C MET A 109 13.85 -13.57 9.57
N ALA A 110 14.80 -12.66 9.37
CA ALA A 110 16.21 -12.96 9.21
C ALA A 110 17.00 -12.40 10.40
N LEU A 111 17.71 -13.25 11.14
CA LEU A 111 18.62 -12.84 12.21
C LEU A 111 20.06 -13.04 11.76
N LEU A 112 20.88 -11.99 11.87
CA LEU A 112 22.29 -11.97 11.51
C LEU A 112 23.15 -11.87 12.79
N GLU A 113 24.41 -12.31 12.70
CA GLU A 113 25.36 -12.38 13.84
C GLU A 113 24.79 -13.10 15.06
N THR A 114 24.18 -14.26 14.87
CA THR A 114 23.50 -14.95 15.97
C THR A 114 24.47 -15.51 17.02
N HIS A 115 25.73 -15.80 16.67
CA HIS A 115 26.78 -16.33 17.56
C HIS A 115 26.34 -17.54 18.41
N VAL A 116 25.36 -18.32 17.91
CA VAL A 116 24.78 -19.48 18.59
C VAL A 116 24.84 -20.67 17.64
N ASN A 117 25.45 -21.76 18.10
CA ASN A 117 25.69 -22.97 17.32
C ASN A 117 24.95 -24.20 17.86
N GLY A 118 24.75 -25.18 16.98
CA GLY A 118 24.22 -26.50 17.32
C GLY A 118 22.81 -26.49 17.91
N HIS A 119 22.52 -27.46 18.78
CA HIS A 119 21.18 -27.70 19.35
C HIS A 119 20.57 -26.49 20.08
N ARG A 120 21.41 -25.58 20.58
CA ARG A 120 20.97 -24.33 21.22
C ARG A 120 20.30 -23.37 20.23
N ALA A 121 20.70 -23.38 18.96
CA ALA A 121 20.06 -22.58 17.92
C ALA A 121 18.61 -23.02 17.69
N ASP A 122 18.40 -24.34 17.56
CA ASP A 122 17.06 -24.91 17.40
C ASP A 122 16.15 -24.63 18.60
N ASP A 123 16.68 -24.71 19.82
CA ASP A 123 15.93 -24.40 21.04
C ASP A 123 15.51 -22.92 21.10
N VAL A 124 16.35 -22.01 20.62
CA VAL A 124 16.06 -20.57 20.53
C VAL A 124 14.99 -20.32 19.46
N CYS A 125 15.15 -20.89 18.25
CA CYS A 125 14.17 -20.80 17.16
C CYS A 125 12.78 -21.30 17.58
N ARG A 126 12.71 -22.48 18.21
CA ARG A 126 11.44 -23.04 18.73
C ARG A 126 10.76 -22.11 19.74
N LYS A 127 11.54 -21.42 20.58
CA LYS A 127 10.99 -20.50 21.59
C LYS A 127 10.44 -19.20 20.99
N ILE A 128 10.94 -18.74 19.84
CA ILE A 128 10.55 -17.47 19.22
C ILE A 128 9.11 -17.52 18.66
N GLY A 129 8.63 -18.70 18.28
CA GLY A 129 7.23 -18.92 17.87
C GLY A 129 6.99 -19.00 16.36
N PHE A 130 8.06 -19.13 15.56
CA PHE A 130 7.94 -19.50 14.14
C PHE A 130 7.85 -21.02 13.99
N ARG A 131 7.12 -21.49 12.97
CA ARG A 131 6.94 -22.94 12.71
C ARG A 131 8.15 -23.57 12.03
N HIS A 132 8.83 -22.80 11.21
CA HIS A 132 9.95 -23.27 10.42
C HIS A 132 11.14 -22.32 10.59
N HIS A 133 12.33 -22.90 10.54
CA HIS A 133 13.58 -22.17 10.57
C HIS A 133 14.65 -22.89 9.75
N PHE A 134 15.60 -22.10 9.25
CA PHE A 134 16.83 -22.55 8.62
C PHE A 134 17.97 -21.71 9.19
N HIS A 135 19.14 -22.30 9.43
CA HIS A 135 20.27 -21.55 9.95
C HIS A 135 21.60 -22.02 9.36
N VAL A 136 22.45 -21.05 9.00
CA VAL A 136 23.89 -21.25 8.78
C VAL A 136 24.60 -21.08 10.12
N GLN A 137 25.47 -22.02 10.47
CA GLN A 137 26.19 -21.98 11.75
C GLN A 137 27.22 -20.85 11.79
N ALA A 138 27.44 -20.28 12.96
CA ALA A 138 28.52 -19.33 13.18
C ALA A 138 29.86 -20.07 13.26
N ARG A 139 30.93 -19.52 12.67
CA ARG A 139 32.29 -20.05 12.85
C ARG A 139 32.92 -19.33 14.04
N GLY A 140 32.91 -19.98 15.21
CA GLY A 140 33.36 -19.37 16.47
C GLY A 140 32.43 -18.23 16.91
N PHE A 141 32.98 -17.03 17.10
CA PHE A 141 32.23 -15.82 17.46
C PHE A 141 31.81 -14.97 16.25
N CYS A 142 31.95 -15.48 15.03
CA CYS A 142 31.68 -14.73 13.81
C CYS A 142 30.59 -15.39 12.97
N GLY A 143 29.63 -14.59 12.52
CA GLY A 143 28.60 -15.00 11.57
C GLY A 143 27.38 -15.67 12.20
N GLY A 144 26.69 -16.44 11.36
CA GLY A 144 25.40 -17.03 11.67
C GLY A 144 24.26 -16.22 11.04
N ILE A 145 23.54 -16.86 10.11
CA ILE A 145 22.38 -16.29 9.43
C ILE A 145 21.22 -17.24 9.66
N TRP A 146 20.16 -16.77 10.32
CA TRP A 146 18.97 -17.55 10.59
C TRP A 146 17.79 -16.98 9.82
N LEU A 147 17.02 -17.85 9.16
CA LEU A 147 15.76 -17.52 8.53
C LEU A 147 14.65 -18.25 9.28
N LEU A 148 13.59 -17.52 9.67
CA LEU A 148 12.44 -18.06 10.37
C LEU A 148 11.17 -17.62 9.64
N TRP A 149 10.18 -18.51 9.49
CA TRP A 149 8.93 -18.16 8.79
C TRP A 149 7.70 -18.93 9.28
N THR A 150 6.52 -18.36 9.02
CA THR A 150 5.23 -18.96 9.35
C THR A 150 4.79 -19.93 8.25
N GLY A 151 4.42 -21.16 8.62
CA GLY A 151 4.11 -22.22 7.66
C GLY A 151 2.70 -22.26 7.09
N GLU A 152 1.82 -21.30 7.41
CA GLU A 152 0.40 -21.36 6.99
C GLU A 152 0.19 -20.84 5.56
N GLU A 153 0.91 -19.78 5.17
CA GLU A 153 0.71 -19.10 3.88
C GLU A 153 2.02 -18.73 3.19
N THR A 154 3.17 -19.00 3.82
CA THR A 154 4.50 -18.63 3.33
C THR A 154 5.43 -19.84 3.38
N HIS A 155 6.08 -20.15 2.27
CA HIS A 155 7.02 -21.25 2.15
C HIS A 155 8.35 -20.72 1.62
N LEU A 156 9.45 -21.08 2.30
CA LEU A 156 10.81 -20.74 1.90
C LEU A 156 11.54 -22.01 1.47
N ARG A 157 12.11 -21.99 0.28
CA ARG A 157 13.02 -23.03 -0.23
C ARG A 157 14.42 -22.43 -0.35
N VAL A 158 15.39 -22.97 0.40
CA VAL A 158 16.78 -22.52 0.30
C VAL A 158 17.34 -22.93 -1.06
N LEU A 159 17.84 -21.94 -1.81
CA LEU A 159 18.52 -22.14 -3.10
C LEU A 159 20.03 -22.27 -2.89
N GLU A 160 20.58 -21.39 -2.06
CA GLU A 160 22.00 -21.35 -1.75
C GLU A 160 22.22 -20.83 -0.34
N ALA A 161 23.18 -21.41 0.37
CA ALA A 161 23.56 -20.99 1.71
C ALA A 161 25.08 -20.83 1.77
N HIS A 162 25.52 -19.70 2.31
CA HIS A 162 26.91 -19.32 2.45
C HIS A 162 27.10 -18.59 3.79
N ASP A 163 28.33 -18.51 4.28
CA ASP A 163 28.63 -17.84 5.56
C ASP A 163 28.30 -16.34 5.55
N GLN A 164 28.21 -15.74 4.35
CA GLN A 164 27.91 -14.31 4.14
C GLN A 164 26.50 -14.03 3.58
N PHE A 165 25.77 -15.05 3.12
CA PHE A 165 24.41 -14.86 2.60
C PHE A 165 23.60 -16.16 2.58
N VAL A 166 22.27 -16.04 2.60
CA VAL A 166 21.37 -17.16 2.31
C VAL A 166 20.35 -16.69 1.27
N THR A 167 20.34 -17.35 0.11
CA THR A 167 19.38 -17.11 -0.96
C THR A 167 18.26 -18.14 -0.88
N THR A 168 17.02 -17.65 -0.87
CA THR A 168 15.81 -18.46 -0.79
C THR A 168 14.84 -18.10 -1.88
N GLU A 169 14.08 -19.08 -2.35
CA GLU A 169 12.85 -18.86 -3.10
C GLU A 169 11.69 -18.81 -2.12
N ILE A 170 10.95 -17.70 -2.17
CA ILE A 170 9.76 -17.44 -1.37
C ILE A 170 8.54 -17.71 -2.24
N SER A 171 7.68 -18.57 -1.74
CA SER A 171 6.34 -18.83 -2.27
C SER A 171 5.32 -18.41 -1.24
N VAL A 172 4.59 -17.34 -1.51
CA VAL A 172 3.43 -16.93 -0.70
C VAL A 172 2.17 -17.42 -1.40
N ARG A 173 1.20 -17.95 -0.66
CA ARG A 173 0.00 -18.55 -1.23
C ARG A 173 -0.71 -17.54 -2.14
N GLY A 174 -0.83 -17.90 -3.41
CA GLY A 174 -1.51 -17.11 -4.42
C GLY A 174 -0.65 -16.04 -5.09
N THR A 175 0.61 -15.83 -4.71
CA THR A 175 1.51 -14.85 -5.35
C THR A 175 2.49 -15.52 -6.31
N ARG A 176 3.07 -14.72 -7.22
CA ARG A 176 4.25 -15.14 -7.97
C ARG A 176 5.40 -15.43 -7.00
N THR A 177 6.18 -16.45 -7.31
CA THR A 177 7.38 -16.79 -6.55
C THR A 177 8.50 -15.77 -6.82
N TRP A 178 9.30 -15.51 -5.82
CA TRP A 178 10.39 -14.55 -5.89
C TRP A 178 11.54 -14.97 -4.98
N GLN A 179 12.71 -14.39 -5.17
CA GLN A 179 13.92 -14.74 -4.46
C GLN A 179 14.26 -13.68 -3.42
N PHE A 180 14.65 -14.14 -2.24
CA PHE A 180 15.19 -13.29 -1.18
C PHE A 180 16.58 -13.75 -0.78
N THR A 181 17.51 -12.81 -0.73
CA THR A 181 18.86 -13.03 -0.20
C THR A 181 19.05 -12.23 1.07
N ALA A 182 19.15 -12.94 2.20
CA ALA A 182 19.60 -12.35 3.46
C ALA A 182 21.12 -12.20 3.43
N ILE A 183 21.63 -11.01 3.68
CA ILE A 183 23.06 -10.70 3.58
C ILE A 183 23.65 -10.42 4.96
N TYR A 184 24.80 -11.01 5.22
CA TYR A 184 25.72 -10.65 6.29
C TYR A 184 27.14 -10.60 5.72
N ALA A 185 27.48 -9.47 5.10
CA ALA A 185 28.73 -9.28 4.40
C ALA A 185 29.90 -9.17 5.40
N SER A 186 31.04 -9.77 5.08
CA SER A 186 32.22 -9.74 5.95
C SER A 186 32.75 -8.31 6.13
N PRO A 187 33.14 -7.91 7.35
CA PRO A 187 33.82 -6.63 7.56
C PRO A 187 35.18 -6.57 6.82
N HIS A 188 35.77 -7.71 6.47
CA HIS A 188 37.01 -7.76 5.69
C HIS A 188 36.74 -7.59 4.18
N ALA A 189 37.32 -6.55 3.58
CA ALA A 189 37.07 -6.18 2.18
C ALA A 189 37.33 -7.33 1.18
N THR A 190 38.42 -8.08 1.34
CA THR A 190 38.79 -9.18 0.43
C THR A 190 37.76 -10.32 0.45
N LEU A 191 37.30 -10.74 1.64
CA LEU A 191 36.27 -11.78 1.74
C LEU A 191 34.92 -11.31 1.17
N ARG A 192 34.67 -10.00 1.23
CA ARG A 192 33.45 -9.39 0.72
C ARG A 192 33.42 -9.30 -0.80
N GLU A 193 34.58 -9.18 -1.44
CA GLU A 193 34.65 -9.22 -2.91
C GLU A 193 34.14 -10.57 -3.45
N GLU A 194 34.40 -11.67 -2.75
CA GLU A 194 33.85 -12.98 -3.10
C GLU A 194 32.31 -12.98 -3.06
N LEU A 195 31.71 -12.31 -2.05
CA LEU A 195 30.27 -12.12 -1.97
C LEU A 195 29.74 -11.37 -3.20
N TRP A 196 30.38 -10.26 -3.57
CA TRP A 196 29.96 -9.44 -4.73
C TRP A 196 29.99 -10.24 -6.04
N THR A 197 31.03 -11.04 -6.26
CA THR A 197 31.14 -11.91 -7.44
C THR A 197 30.04 -12.97 -7.46
N LYS A 198 29.72 -13.60 -6.32
CA LYS A 198 28.63 -14.60 -6.25
C LYS A 198 27.26 -13.98 -6.50
N LEU A 199 26.97 -12.83 -5.90
CA LEU A 199 25.71 -12.13 -6.10
C LEU A 199 25.57 -11.59 -7.54
N GLU A 200 26.65 -11.16 -8.17
CA GLU A 200 26.66 -10.77 -9.59
C GLU A 200 26.41 -11.96 -10.52
N HIS A 201 26.99 -13.13 -10.22
CA HIS A 201 26.68 -14.36 -10.95
C HIS A 201 25.19 -14.74 -10.80
N HIS A 202 24.63 -14.61 -9.60
CA HIS A 202 23.20 -14.82 -9.36
C HIS A 202 22.34 -13.83 -10.14
N ALA A 203 22.68 -12.54 -10.14
CA ALA A 203 21.99 -11.51 -10.91
C ALA A 203 21.98 -11.79 -12.42
N ASN A 204 23.10 -12.30 -12.94
CA ASN A 204 23.25 -12.63 -14.36
C ASN A 204 22.55 -13.93 -14.78
N SER A 205 22.41 -14.88 -13.85
CA SER A 205 21.82 -16.21 -14.13
C SER A 205 20.32 -16.28 -13.84
N SER A 206 19.81 -15.46 -12.92
CA SER A 206 18.41 -15.47 -12.49
C SER A 206 17.65 -14.24 -12.99
N ARG A 207 16.59 -14.46 -13.76
CA ARG A 207 15.59 -13.42 -14.10
C ARG A 207 14.41 -13.40 -13.12
N ALA A 208 14.53 -14.10 -11.99
CA ALA A 208 13.47 -14.10 -11.00
C ALA A 208 13.37 -12.72 -10.33
N PRO A 209 12.17 -12.30 -9.90
CA PRO A 209 12.02 -11.18 -8.99
C PRO A 209 12.89 -11.39 -7.75
N TRP A 210 13.83 -10.50 -7.48
CA TRP A 210 14.86 -10.67 -6.46
C TRP A 210 14.99 -9.46 -5.53
N LEU A 211 14.98 -9.74 -4.22
CA LEU A 211 15.24 -8.80 -3.13
C LEU A 211 16.47 -9.26 -2.35
N LEU A 212 17.33 -8.32 -1.99
CA LEU A 212 18.45 -8.51 -1.10
C LEU A 212 18.33 -7.53 0.05
N ALA A 213 18.53 -7.99 1.28
CA ALA A 213 18.58 -7.09 2.43
C ALA A 213 19.33 -7.74 3.59
N GLY A 214 19.89 -6.89 4.45
CA GLY A 214 20.72 -7.31 5.58
C GLY A 214 21.91 -6.36 5.72
N ASP A 215 22.95 -6.82 6.39
CA ASP A 215 24.14 -6.02 6.69
C ASP A 215 25.17 -6.19 5.57
N PHE A 216 25.32 -5.17 4.72
CA PHE A 216 26.31 -5.16 3.62
C PHE A 216 27.69 -4.70 4.10
N ASN A 217 27.80 -4.23 5.35
CA ASN A 217 28.99 -3.63 5.95
C ASN A 217 29.60 -2.47 5.13
N GLU A 218 28.88 -1.95 4.12
CA GLU A 218 29.34 -0.95 3.15
C GLU A 218 28.25 0.09 2.91
N THR A 219 28.64 1.28 2.43
CA THR A 219 27.74 2.43 2.21
C THR A 219 27.79 2.88 0.76
N ARG A 220 26.67 3.38 0.21
CA ARG A 220 26.59 3.87 -1.17
C ARG A 220 27.23 5.24 -1.35
N SER A 221 27.16 6.09 -0.34
CA SER A 221 27.69 7.45 -0.39
C SER A 221 28.36 7.84 0.92
N LEU A 222 29.18 8.90 0.89
CA LEU A 222 29.79 9.45 2.10
C LEU A 222 28.75 10.05 3.06
N GLU A 223 27.59 10.46 2.55
CA GLU A 223 26.51 11.05 3.36
C GLU A 223 25.82 10.05 4.29
N GLU A 224 26.01 8.76 4.02
CA GLU A 224 25.56 7.64 4.83
C GLU A 224 26.50 7.33 6.00
N ARG A 225 27.58 8.11 6.16
CA ARG A 225 28.50 8.06 7.29
C ARG A 225 28.70 9.44 7.90
N ASP A 226 29.11 9.49 9.17
CA ASP A 226 29.56 10.72 9.84
C ASP A 226 31.09 10.89 9.80
N HIS A 227 31.79 9.98 9.14
CA HIS A 227 33.24 9.94 8.98
C HIS A 227 33.59 9.52 7.55
N GLY A 228 34.70 10.02 7.02
CA GLY A 228 35.08 9.80 5.63
C GLY A 228 36.56 10.00 5.36
N GLY A 229 36.93 9.86 4.09
CA GLY A 229 38.29 10.00 3.57
C GLY A 229 38.38 9.46 2.14
N PRO A 230 39.50 9.66 1.44
CA PRO A 230 39.66 9.25 0.04
C PRO A 230 39.41 7.75 -0.18
N ASP A 231 39.89 6.90 0.74
CA ASP A 231 39.67 5.46 0.68
C ASP A 231 38.20 5.07 0.86
N MET A 232 37.48 5.77 1.73
CA MET A 232 36.04 5.54 1.91
C MET A 232 35.26 5.94 0.67
N ALA A 233 35.61 7.09 0.06
CA ALA A 233 34.97 7.56 -1.17
C ALA A 233 35.11 6.51 -2.29
N ARG A 234 36.31 5.95 -2.45
CA ARG A 234 36.59 4.86 -3.41
C ARG A 234 35.74 3.62 -3.14
N ARG A 235 35.56 3.22 -1.88
CA ARG A 235 34.71 2.07 -1.52
C ARG A 235 33.23 2.33 -1.79
N CYS A 236 32.72 3.51 -1.43
CA CYS A 236 31.35 3.91 -1.73
C CYS A 236 31.08 3.88 -3.24
N SER A 237 32.01 4.43 -4.05
CA SER A 237 31.92 4.37 -5.51
C SER A 237 31.93 2.94 -6.04
N LYS A 238 32.81 2.07 -5.53
CA LYS A 238 32.84 0.65 -5.93
C LYS A 238 31.51 -0.04 -5.64
N PHE A 239 30.93 0.20 -4.46
CA PHE A 239 29.65 -0.38 -4.08
C PHE A 239 28.48 0.18 -4.89
N SER A 240 28.40 1.50 -5.12
CA SER A 240 27.35 2.08 -5.98
C SER A 240 27.44 1.56 -7.40
N ASN A 241 28.66 1.47 -7.97
CA ASN A 241 28.88 0.91 -9.30
C ASN A 241 28.44 -0.56 -9.36
N TRP A 242 28.72 -1.36 -8.32
CA TRP A 242 28.25 -2.75 -8.28
C TRP A 242 26.71 -2.84 -8.29
N ILE A 243 26.04 -1.99 -7.52
CA ILE A 243 24.57 -1.93 -7.52
C ILE A 243 24.03 -1.54 -8.91
N GLU A 244 24.61 -0.51 -9.53
CA GLU A 244 24.21 -0.01 -10.84
C GLU A 244 24.45 -1.04 -11.95
N ASN A 245 25.62 -1.69 -11.95
CA ASN A 245 25.98 -2.72 -12.94
C ASN A 245 25.06 -3.95 -12.85
N ASN A 246 24.56 -4.27 -11.66
CA ASN A 246 23.60 -5.35 -11.43
C ASN A 246 22.13 -4.90 -11.58
N ALA A 247 21.90 -3.67 -12.04
CA ALA A 247 20.56 -3.08 -12.22
C ALA A 247 19.67 -3.16 -10.96
N LEU A 248 20.29 -3.06 -9.78
CA LEU A 248 19.60 -3.10 -8.50
C LEU A 248 19.18 -1.70 -8.07
N HIS A 249 18.00 -1.63 -7.44
CA HIS A 249 17.39 -0.40 -6.95
C HIS A 249 17.37 -0.42 -5.43
N ASP A 250 17.74 0.70 -4.80
CA ASP A 250 17.53 0.89 -3.37
C ASP A 250 16.05 1.17 -3.09
N LEU A 251 15.48 0.50 -2.08
CA LEU A 251 14.11 0.70 -1.63
C LEU A 251 13.93 1.98 -0.80
N GLY A 252 15.04 2.61 -0.39
CA GLY A 252 15.04 3.72 0.55
C GLY A 252 14.67 3.24 1.95
N PHE A 253 14.55 4.21 2.87
CA PHE A 253 14.28 3.91 4.27
C PHE A 253 13.41 4.97 4.96
N SER A 254 12.80 4.58 6.07
CA SER A 254 12.15 5.48 7.03
C SER A 254 12.69 5.24 8.45
N GLY A 255 12.86 6.30 9.24
CA GLY A 255 13.41 6.23 10.60
C GLY A 255 14.80 6.84 10.75
N PRO A 256 15.63 6.38 11.71
CA PRO A 256 16.93 6.98 12.00
C PRO A 256 17.88 6.92 10.80
N LYS A 257 18.69 7.99 10.61
CA LYS A 257 19.63 8.13 9.48
C LYS A 257 20.71 7.04 9.43
N PHE A 258 21.15 6.52 10.57
CA PHE A 258 22.26 5.54 10.68
C PHE A 258 21.78 4.27 11.37
N THR A 259 22.15 3.11 10.81
CA THR A 259 21.78 1.77 11.32
C THR A 259 22.86 1.16 12.20
N TRP A 260 24.09 1.64 12.09
CA TRP A 260 25.24 1.24 12.89
C TRP A 260 25.86 2.45 13.59
N VAL A 261 26.21 2.28 14.86
CA VAL A 261 26.90 3.28 15.68
C VAL A 261 27.95 2.57 16.52
N TRP A 262 29.14 3.16 16.61
CA TRP A 262 30.24 2.73 17.46
C TRP A 262 30.86 3.91 18.19
N GLY A 263 31.40 3.68 19.38
CA GLY A 263 32.10 4.68 20.18
C GLY A 263 31.33 5.09 21.44
N ILE A 264 32.09 5.34 22.52
CA ILE A 264 31.56 5.56 23.87
C ILE A 264 31.16 7.04 24.08
N ASN A 265 31.83 7.96 23.37
CA ASN A 265 31.72 9.41 23.58
C ASN A 265 31.45 10.10 22.24
N GLN A 266 30.97 11.35 22.27
CA GLN A 266 30.68 12.12 21.05
C GLN A 266 31.91 12.30 20.14
N THR A 267 33.12 12.32 20.71
CA THR A 267 34.38 12.50 19.99
C THR A 267 34.89 11.23 19.30
N THR A 268 34.56 10.05 19.83
CA THR A 268 34.94 8.75 19.24
C THR A 268 33.81 8.11 18.45
N ARG A 269 32.63 8.75 18.45
CA ARG A 269 31.43 8.27 17.80
C ARG A 269 31.63 8.19 16.28
N LYS A 270 31.33 7.03 15.74
CA LYS A 270 31.25 6.75 14.31
C LYS A 270 29.89 6.13 14.02
N CYS A 271 29.21 6.63 12.99
CA CYS A 271 27.91 6.16 12.55
C CYS A 271 27.94 5.85 11.06
N ALA A 272 27.18 4.84 10.66
CA ALA A 272 27.01 4.45 9.26
C ALA A 272 25.62 3.84 9.02
N ARG A 273 25.14 3.87 7.78
CA ARG A 273 23.95 3.11 7.34
C ARG A 273 24.40 1.96 6.44
N VAL A 274 24.57 0.77 7.03
CA VAL A 274 25.15 -0.40 6.37
C VAL A 274 24.13 -1.48 6.02
N ASP A 275 22.85 -1.25 6.33
CA ASP A 275 21.77 -2.22 6.14
C ASP A 275 20.77 -1.78 5.04
N PRO A 276 21.17 -1.69 3.75
CA PRO A 276 20.23 -1.36 2.70
C PRO A 276 19.32 -2.55 2.35
N ALA A 277 18.16 -2.24 1.76
CA ALA A 277 17.34 -3.20 1.04
C ALA A 277 17.37 -2.85 -0.45
N LEU A 278 17.86 -3.79 -1.26
CA LEU A 278 18.08 -3.65 -2.69
C LEU A 278 17.20 -4.64 -3.47
N CYS A 279 16.69 -4.25 -4.62
CA CYS A 279 15.86 -5.14 -5.44
C CYS A 279 16.10 -4.97 -6.93
N ASN A 280 15.90 -6.02 -7.73
CA ASN A 280 15.89 -5.88 -9.19
C ASN A 280 14.53 -5.31 -9.69
N THR A 281 14.46 -5.03 -10.98
CA THR A 281 13.28 -4.42 -11.60
C THR A 281 12.08 -5.37 -11.55
N GLU A 282 12.31 -6.67 -11.68
CA GLU A 282 11.30 -7.73 -11.64
C GLU A 282 10.64 -7.82 -10.27
N TRP A 283 11.39 -7.63 -9.19
CA TRP A 283 10.84 -7.53 -7.84
C TRP A 283 10.08 -6.24 -7.64
N ARG A 284 10.67 -5.09 -8.04
CA ARG A 284 10.01 -3.78 -7.91
C ARG A 284 8.69 -3.71 -8.66
N THR A 285 8.59 -4.34 -9.83
CA THR A 285 7.36 -4.39 -10.64
C THR A 285 6.30 -5.31 -10.04
N MET A 286 6.69 -6.37 -9.31
CA MET A 286 5.76 -7.26 -8.61
C MET A 286 4.95 -6.54 -7.51
N ILE A 287 5.51 -5.49 -6.91
CA ILE A 287 5.00 -4.87 -5.68
C ILE A 287 4.50 -3.41 -5.87
N ALA A 288 4.83 -2.72 -6.96
CA ALA A 288 4.53 -1.30 -7.15
C ALA A 288 3.75 -1.00 -8.45
N THR A 289 2.65 -1.72 -8.69
CA THR A 289 1.93 -1.70 -9.97
C THR A 289 1.43 -0.30 -10.37
N CYS A 290 0.87 0.49 -9.43
CA CYS A 290 0.40 1.85 -9.76
C CYS A 290 1.55 2.81 -10.09
N ASP A 291 2.63 2.80 -9.32
CA ASP A 291 3.77 3.70 -9.51
C ASP A 291 4.62 3.31 -10.73
N GLU A 292 4.66 2.02 -11.08
CA GLU A 292 5.22 1.53 -12.33
C GLU A 292 4.43 2.03 -13.53
N LEU A 293 3.11 1.90 -13.48
CA LEU A 293 2.23 2.35 -14.56
C LEU A 293 2.35 3.87 -14.74
N ASP A 294 2.35 4.64 -13.63
CA ASP A 294 2.62 6.08 -13.67
C ASP A 294 4.00 6.38 -14.27
N ARG A 295 5.04 5.61 -13.93
CA ARG A 295 6.39 5.79 -14.52
C ARG A 295 6.44 5.48 -15.99
N LYS A 296 5.73 4.44 -16.45
CA LYS A 296 5.62 4.08 -17.87
C LYS A 296 4.89 5.14 -18.66
N VAL A 297 3.75 5.62 -18.17
CA VAL A 297 2.99 6.72 -18.79
C VAL A 297 3.85 7.99 -18.83
N ARG A 298 4.57 8.29 -17.74
CA ARG A 298 5.50 9.44 -17.69
C ARG A 298 6.66 9.28 -18.68
N ARG A 299 7.27 8.09 -18.77
CA ARG A 299 8.33 7.82 -19.75
C ARG A 299 7.79 7.96 -21.17
N PHE A 300 6.62 7.42 -21.47
CA PHE A 300 5.99 7.58 -22.77
C PHE A 300 5.74 9.05 -23.12
N LEU A 301 5.21 9.85 -22.17
CA LEU A 301 4.93 11.27 -22.37
C LEU A 301 6.18 12.09 -22.73
N TRP A 302 7.31 11.81 -22.08
CA TRP A 302 8.54 12.60 -22.25
C TRP A 302 9.55 12.02 -23.25
N ALA A 303 9.61 10.70 -23.39
CA ALA A 303 10.58 9.99 -24.20
C ALA A 303 9.99 9.23 -25.40
N GLY A 304 8.66 9.11 -25.50
CA GLY A 304 8.00 8.31 -26.52
C GLY A 304 8.34 6.82 -26.39
N THR A 305 8.51 6.14 -27.53
CA THR A 305 9.01 4.76 -27.61
C THR A 305 10.53 4.65 -27.62
N ASN A 306 11.24 5.78 -27.57
CA ASN A 306 12.69 5.81 -27.65
C ASN A 306 13.33 5.40 -26.33
N THR A 307 14.41 4.62 -26.37
CA THR A 307 15.09 4.09 -25.17
C THR A 307 16.00 5.10 -24.47
N GLU A 308 16.20 6.28 -25.06
CA GLU A 308 17.07 7.32 -24.53
C GLU A 308 16.49 8.01 -23.28
N ARG A 309 17.36 8.30 -22.32
CA ARG A 309 17.00 8.94 -21.05
C ARG A 309 16.73 10.43 -21.28
N LYS A 310 15.47 10.86 -21.15
CA LYS A 310 15.09 12.29 -21.21
C LYS A 310 14.73 12.84 -19.84
N LEU A 311 15.00 14.13 -19.64
CA LEU A 311 14.66 14.88 -18.42
C LEU A 311 13.14 15.08 -18.34
N TYR A 312 12.57 14.88 -17.16
CA TYR A 312 11.17 15.20 -16.88
C TYR A 312 11.06 16.67 -16.50
N LEU A 313 10.57 17.50 -17.42
CA LEU A 313 10.54 18.96 -17.22
C LEU A 313 9.45 19.42 -16.24
N VAL A 314 8.42 18.59 -16.02
CA VAL A 314 7.30 18.90 -15.13
C VAL A 314 7.06 17.75 -14.14
N ALA A 315 6.74 18.10 -12.90
CA ALA A 315 6.43 17.15 -11.83
C ALA A 315 5.14 16.35 -12.16
N TRP A 316 5.09 15.08 -11.73
CA TRP A 316 3.99 14.18 -12.09
C TRP A 316 2.66 14.60 -11.46
N ASP A 317 2.71 15.09 -10.23
CA ASP A 317 1.55 15.64 -9.54
C ASP A 317 0.94 16.81 -10.33
N ILE A 318 1.75 17.70 -10.90
CA ILE A 318 1.27 18.82 -11.74
C ILE A 318 0.65 18.29 -13.03
N ILE A 319 1.32 17.36 -13.72
CA ILE A 319 0.82 16.76 -14.97
C ILE A 319 -0.54 16.07 -14.76
N THR A 320 -0.72 15.40 -13.63
CA THR A 320 -1.94 14.63 -13.36
C THR A 320 -3.13 15.49 -12.91
N ARG A 321 -2.94 16.80 -12.69
CA ARG A 321 -4.05 17.71 -12.36
C ARG A 321 -5.06 17.80 -13.51
N PRO A 322 -6.33 18.13 -13.20
CA PRO A 322 -7.30 18.48 -14.23
C PRO A 322 -6.75 19.58 -15.16
N ILE A 323 -7.27 19.63 -16.39
CA ILE A 323 -6.90 20.67 -17.37
C ILE A 323 -7.24 22.06 -16.81
N GLU A 324 -8.35 22.13 -16.06
CA GLU A 324 -8.86 23.33 -15.40
C GLU A 324 -7.91 23.86 -14.30
N GLU A 325 -7.04 23.01 -13.76
CA GLU A 325 -6.05 23.34 -12.73
C GLU A 325 -4.62 23.45 -13.30
N GLY A 326 -4.47 23.50 -14.63
CA GLY A 326 -3.18 23.64 -15.31
C GLY A 326 -2.41 22.33 -15.53
N GLY A 327 -3.04 21.17 -15.32
CA GLY A 327 -2.47 19.86 -15.66
C GLY A 327 -2.83 19.38 -17.07
N LEU A 328 -2.45 18.16 -17.42
CA LEU A 328 -2.76 17.52 -18.71
C LEU A 328 -4.02 16.64 -18.67
N GLY A 329 -4.71 16.56 -17.53
CA GLY A 329 -5.87 15.68 -17.36
C GLY A 329 -5.54 14.18 -17.37
N ILE A 330 -4.25 13.83 -17.34
CA ILE A 330 -3.77 12.45 -17.14
C ILE A 330 -4.14 12.04 -15.72
N ARG A 331 -4.69 10.86 -15.54
CA ARG A 331 -5.13 10.41 -14.21
C ARG A 331 -4.00 9.62 -13.56
N ALA A 332 -3.65 9.99 -12.33
CA ALA A 332 -2.71 9.20 -11.54
C ALA A 332 -3.29 7.80 -11.31
N MET A 333 -2.48 6.76 -11.46
CA MET A 333 -2.96 5.38 -11.42
C MET A 333 -3.53 5.00 -10.06
N ARG A 334 -3.06 5.64 -8.99
CA ARG A 334 -3.60 5.46 -7.64
C ARG A 334 -5.03 6.01 -7.51
N GLU A 335 -5.32 7.16 -8.09
CA GLU A 335 -6.68 7.73 -8.11
C GLU A 335 -7.63 6.88 -8.96
N LEU A 336 -7.15 6.40 -10.11
CA LEU A 336 -7.89 5.46 -10.96
C LEU A 336 -8.22 4.17 -10.22
N ASN A 337 -7.26 3.62 -9.46
CA ASN A 337 -7.47 2.42 -8.67
C ASN A 337 -8.54 2.66 -7.58
N SER A 338 -8.43 3.73 -6.79
CA SER A 338 -9.41 4.08 -5.76
C SER A 338 -10.82 4.33 -6.34
N ALA A 339 -10.93 5.05 -7.46
CA ALA A 339 -12.19 5.27 -8.13
C ALA A 339 -12.80 3.96 -8.67
N SER A 340 -11.95 3.05 -9.13
CA SER A 340 -12.36 1.72 -9.59
C SER A 340 -12.83 0.82 -8.45
N MET A 341 -12.17 0.89 -7.29
CA MET A 341 -12.60 0.20 -6.07
C MET A 341 -13.95 0.73 -5.58
N THR A 342 -14.13 2.04 -5.66
CA THR A 342 -15.39 2.70 -5.35
C THR A 342 -16.49 2.22 -6.30
N LYS A 343 -16.20 2.07 -7.60
CA LYS A 343 -17.14 1.51 -8.58
C LYS A 343 -17.52 0.07 -8.26
N LEU A 344 -16.56 -0.77 -7.90
CA LEU A 344 -16.82 -2.15 -7.46
C LEU A 344 -17.74 -2.18 -6.24
N ARG A 345 -17.45 -1.34 -5.24
CA ARG A 345 -18.29 -1.18 -4.06
C ARG A 345 -19.72 -0.76 -4.42
N TRP A 346 -19.85 0.23 -5.29
CA TRP A 346 -21.15 0.74 -5.79
C TRP A 346 -21.98 -0.37 -6.46
N ARG A 347 -21.34 -1.17 -7.32
CA ARG A 347 -22.01 -2.27 -8.04
C ARG A 347 -22.38 -3.44 -7.13
N LEU A 348 -21.64 -3.70 -6.05
CA LEU A 348 -22.04 -4.70 -5.06
C LEU A 348 -23.35 -4.36 -4.36
N ILE A 349 -23.73 -3.07 -4.34
CA ILE A 349 -24.98 -2.58 -3.76
C ILE A 349 -26.10 -2.57 -4.82
N HIS A 350 -25.81 -2.08 -6.04
CA HIS A 350 -26.84 -1.86 -7.08
C HIS A 350 -27.08 -3.06 -8.00
N ASP A 351 -26.07 -3.93 -8.20
CA ASP A 351 -26.15 -5.10 -9.08
C ASP A 351 -26.00 -6.42 -8.28
N PRO A 352 -26.80 -6.65 -7.20
CA PRO A 352 -26.59 -7.74 -6.25
C PRO A 352 -26.69 -9.14 -6.87
N GLU A 353 -27.44 -9.28 -7.95
CA GLU A 353 -27.76 -10.57 -8.60
C GLU A 353 -26.70 -11.03 -9.60
N THR A 354 -25.75 -10.18 -9.95
CA THR A 354 -24.64 -10.58 -10.82
C THR A 354 -23.80 -11.67 -10.16
N LEU A 355 -23.33 -12.65 -10.95
CA LEU A 355 -22.63 -13.84 -10.42
C LEU A 355 -21.46 -13.47 -9.49
N TRP A 356 -20.63 -12.50 -9.91
CA TRP A 356 -19.49 -12.05 -9.12
C TRP A 356 -19.93 -11.35 -7.81
N ALA A 357 -21.03 -10.56 -7.83
CA ALA A 357 -21.57 -9.92 -6.64
C ALA A 357 -22.13 -10.95 -5.65
N ARG A 358 -22.86 -11.96 -6.15
CA ARG A 358 -23.36 -13.08 -5.33
C ARG A 358 -22.23 -13.83 -4.64
N VAL A 359 -21.17 -14.16 -5.38
CA VAL A 359 -19.99 -14.87 -4.85
C VAL A 359 -19.30 -14.03 -3.77
N LEU A 360 -18.98 -12.75 -4.05
CA LEU A 360 -18.30 -11.88 -3.08
C LEU A 360 -19.16 -11.63 -1.83
N ARG A 361 -20.47 -11.43 -2.00
CA ARG A 361 -21.39 -11.24 -0.88
C ARG A 361 -21.51 -12.49 -0.02
N HIS A 362 -21.57 -13.68 -0.62
CA HIS A 362 -21.60 -14.91 0.17
C HIS A 362 -20.30 -15.10 0.95
N LYS A 363 -19.16 -14.84 0.29
CA LYS A 363 -17.82 -14.99 0.90
C LYS A 363 -17.55 -13.99 2.02
N TYR A 364 -17.92 -12.72 1.85
CA TYR A 364 -17.51 -11.64 2.76
C TYR A 364 -18.65 -10.98 3.53
N CYS A 365 -19.86 -10.91 2.95
CA CYS A 365 -21.02 -10.22 3.55
C CYS A 365 -22.06 -11.19 4.13
N LYS A 366 -21.76 -12.49 4.23
CA LYS A 366 -22.73 -13.54 4.65
C LYS A 366 -24.04 -13.50 3.83
N GLY A 367 -23.95 -13.13 2.56
CA GLY A 367 -25.09 -13.01 1.65
C GLY A 367 -25.94 -11.73 1.83
N ARG A 368 -25.57 -10.78 2.69
CA ARG A 368 -26.35 -9.55 2.91
C ARG A 368 -26.10 -8.48 1.84
N VAL A 369 -27.07 -7.61 1.61
CA VAL A 369 -26.95 -6.40 0.75
C VAL A 369 -26.76 -5.18 1.64
N GLY A 370 -25.94 -4.21 1.22
CA GLY A 370 -25.86 -2.90 1.85
C GLY A 370 -24.49 -2.53 2.38
N THR A 371 -24.25 -1.23 2.50
CA THR A 371 -22.96 -0.63 2.84
C THR A 371 -22.43 -1.04 4.22
N LEU A 372 -23.31 -1.25 5.19
CA LEU A 372 -23.02 -1.61 6.58
C LEU A 372 -22.46 -3.02 6.76
N HIS A 373 -22.67 -3.90 5.79
CA HIS A 373 -22.22 -5.29 5.84
C HIS A 373 -20.91 -5.52 5.08
N MET A 374 -20.40 -4.47 4.43
CA MET A 374 -19.17 -4.49 3.66
C MET A 374 -17.99 -4.03 4.52
N GLU A 375 -17.68 -4.84 5.53
CA GLU A 375 -16.59 -4.60 6.48
C GLU A 375 -15.52 -5.69 6.37
N PRO A 376 -14.25 -5.38 6.68
CA PRO A 376 -13.19 -6.35 6.67
C PRO A 376 -13.43 -7.39 7.79
N GLY A 377 -13.53 -8.67 7.40
CA GLY A 377 -13.57 -9.78 8.35
C GLY A 377 -12.22 -10.02 9.04
N ARG A 378 -12.09 -11.13 9.78
CA ARG A 378 -10.84 -11.47 10.48
C ARG A 378 -9.66 -11.74 9.52
N TYR A 379 -9.95 -12.24 8.33
CA TYR A 379 -8.99 -12.57 7.27
C TYR A 379 -9.53 -12.17 5.88
N PRO A 380 -9.72 -10.86 5.60
CA PRO A 380 -10.28 -10.41 4.34
C PRO A 380 -9.22 -10.47 3.23
N SER A 381 -9.62 -10.85 2.01
CA SER A 381 -8.72 -10.66 0.87
C SER A 381 -8.46 -9.18 0.67
N ASN A 382 -7.33 -8.83 0.10
CA ASN A 382 -6.96 -7.43 0.00
C ASN A 382 -7.82 -6.65 -1.00
N ALA A 383 -8.35 -7.35 -2.02
CA ALA A 383 -9.35 -6.77 -2.90
C ALA A 383 -10.58 -6.35 -2.10
N TRP A 384 -10.91 -7.14 -1.07
CA TRP A 384 -11.99 -6.83 -0.16
C TRP A 384 -11.60 -5.70 0.80
N LYS A 385 -10.37 -5.67 1.30
CA LYS A 385 -9.85 -4.53 2.10
C LYS A 385 -9.93 -3.22 1.33
N GLY A 386 -9.41 -3.16 0.10
CA GLY A 386 -9.48 -1.98 -0.75
C GLY A 386 -10.92 -1.55 -1.05
N VAL A 387 -11.82 -2.50 -1.34
CA VAL A 387 -13.26 -2.21 -1.47
C VAL A 387 -13.85 -1.66 -0.14
N CYS A 388 -13.45 -2.21 1.01
CA CYS A 388 -13.90 -1.77 2.33
C CYS A 388 -13.36 -0.38 2.70
N GLU A 389 -12.14 -0.03 2.31
CA GLU A 389 -11.50 1.27 2.56
C GLU A 389 -12.20 2.41 1.81
N MET A 390 -12.81 2.14 0.64
CA MET A 390 -13.53 3.17 -0.14
C MET A 390 -14.88 3.60 0.47
N ARG A 391 -15.16 3.25 1.72
CA ARG A 391 -16.43 3.58 2.40
C ARG A 391 -16.68 5.08 2.41
N SER A 392 -15.69 5.86 2.81
CA SER A 392 -15.79 7.32 2.94
C SER A 392 -16.04 7.99 1.59
N ILE A 393 -15.28 7.60 0.56
CA ILE A 393 -15.43 8.12 -0.80
C ILE A 393 -16.82 7.78 -1.35
N LEU A 394 -17.29 6.55 -1.13
CA LEU A 394 -18.63 6.14 -1.56
C LEU A 394 -19.73 6.93 -0.83
N GLN A 395 -19.63 7.06 0.50
CA GLN A 395 -20.60 7.80 1.33
C GLN A 395 -20.70 9.27 0.92
N ARG A 396 -19.57 9.89 0.57
CA ARG A 396 -19.57 11.26 0.09
C ARG A 396 -20.17 11.42 -1.30
N GLY A 397 -20.06 10.43 -2.18
CA GLY A 397 -20.60 10.51 -3.54
C GLY A 397 -22.02 9.99 -3.70
N MET A 398 -22.54 9.22 -2.75
CA MET A 398 -23.91 8.72 -2.79
C MET A 398 -24.92 9.76 -2.29
N ALA A 399 -26.11 9.73 -2.88
CA ALA A 399 -27.28 10.47 -2.46
C ALA A 399 -28.51 9.57 -2.48
N HIS A 400 -29.55 9.97 -1.75
CA HIS A 400 -30.77 9.20 -1.53
C HIS A 400 -31.96 9.94 -2.13
N ALA A 401 -32.72 9.26 -2.98
CA ALA A 401 -34.03 9.72 -3.40
C ALA A 401 -35.08 9.11 -2.46
N ILE A 402 -35.83 9.99 -1.80
CA ILE A 402 -36.79 9.60 -0.76
C ILE A 402 -38.06 9.02 -1.41
N GLY A 403 -38.44 7.83 -0.98
CA GLY A 403 -39.74 7.22 -1.23
C GLY A 403 -40.55 7.21 0.07
N ASN A 404 -40.49 6.07 0.78
CA ASN A 404 -41.13 5.92 2.09
C ASN A 404 -40.36 6.56 3.25
N GLY A 405 -39.09 6.92 3.06
CA GLY A 405 -38.25 7.59 4.05
C GLY A 405 -37.88 6.74 5.26
N GLN A 406 -38.12 5.42 5.24
CA GLN A 406 -37.93 4.55 6.41
C GLN A 406 -36.48 4.13 6.63
N HIS A 407 -35.66 4.12 5.57
CA HIS A 407 -34.28 3.62 5.62
C HIS A 407 -33.23 4.71 5.43
N THR A 408 -33.62 5.88 4.95
CA THR A 408 -32.74 7.03 4.84
C THR A 408 -32.69 7.81 6.16
N LEU A 409 -31.48 7.98 6.71
CA LEU A 409 -31.22 8.77 7.91
C LEU A 409 -31.33 10.27 7.61
N PHE A 410 -32.09 10.98 8.42
CA PHE A 410 -32.42 12.39 8.16
C PHE A 410 -31.19 13.30 8.20
N TRP A 411 -30.29 13.11 9.17
CA TRP A 411 -29.19 14.06 9.43
C TRP A 411 -27.91 13.73 8.68
N THR A 412 -27.53 12.45 8.63
CA THR A 412 -26.20 12.02 8.18
C THR A 412 -26.11 11.63 6.71
N GLN A 413 -27.25 11.43 6.03
CA GLN A 413 -27.28 11.04 4.63
C GLN A 413 -27.69 12.21 3.72
N ARG A 414 -27.17 12.21 2.49
CA ARG A 414 -27.45 13.24 1.49
C ARG A 414 -28.77 12.93 0.78
N TRP A 415 -29.87 13.52 1.23
CA TRP A 415 -31.18 13.33 0.58
C TRP A 415 -31.84 14.65 0.15
N ALA A 416 -31.73 15.69 0.97
CA ALA A 416 -32.30 17.01 0.67
C ALA A 416 -31.32 17.95 -0.04
N THR A 417 -30.02 17.84 0.27
CA THR A 417 -28.99 18.78 -0.20
C THR A 417 -27.74 18.06 -0.70
N ASN A 418 -26.80 18.81 -1.27
CA ASN A 418 -25.50 18.29 -1.70
C ASN A 418 -24.58 17.88 -0.54
N ARG A 419 -24.97 18.10 0.72
CA ARG A 419 -24.26 17.66 1.92
C ARG A 419 -25.25 17.08 2.95
N PRO A 420 -24.78 16.28 3.92
CA PRO A 420 -25.61 15.87 5.05
C PRO A 420 -26.19 17.08 5.79
N LEU A 421 -27.45 17.02 6.24
CA LEU A 421 -28.09 18.11 6.96
C LEU A 421 -27.35 18.47 8.26
N SER A 422 -26.67 17.51 8.88
CA SER A 422 -25.82 17.76 10.05
C SER A 422 -24.67 18.74 9.81
N GLU A 423 -24.18 18.85 8.57
CA GLU A 423 -23.10 19.80 8.21
C GLU A 423 -23.63 21.21 7.92
N VAL A 424 -24.93 21.35 7.65
CA VAL A 424 -25.58 22.62 7.30
C VAL A 424 -26.41 23.17 8.45
N ALA A 425 -26.57 22.39 9.53
CA ALA A 425 -27.29 22.78 10.72
C ALA A 425 -26.61 23.98 11.39
N THR A 426 -27.41 24.93 11.87
CA THR A 426 -26.92 26.10 12.60
C THR A 426 -26.41 25.75 13.99
N GLU A 427 -26.88 24.63 14.55
CA GLU A 427 -26.54 24.13 15.87
C GLU A 427 -26.13 22.64 15.79
N PRO A 428 -25.28 22.16 16.71
CA PRO A 428 -24.94 20.74 16.80
C PRO A 428 -26.17 19.86 16.96
N VAL A 429 -26.22 18.77 16.20
CA VAL A 429 -27.32 17.80 16.26
C VAL A 429 -27.10 16.87 17.47
N PRO A 430 -28.10 16.72 18.37
CA PRO A 430 -28.00 15.77 19.48
C PRO A 430 -27.81 14.33 18.98
N LEU A 431 -27.01 13.53 19.70
CA LEU A 431 -26.72 12.14 19.32
C LEU A 431 -28.00 11.28 19.17
N GLU A 432 -29.03 11.55 19.97
CA GLU A 432 -30.33 10.86 19.94
C GLU A 432 -31.13 11.11 18.64
N GLU A 433 -30.83 12.20 17.92
CA GLU A 433 -31.51 12.55 16.67
C GLU A 433 -30.79 11.96 15.45
N ILE A 434 -29.49 11.67 15.55
CA ILE A 434 -28.62 11.29 14.42
C ILE A 434 -29.12 10.04 13.67
N GLU A 435 -29.65 9.06 14.40
CA GLU A 435 -30.08 7.77 13.85
C GLU A 435 -31.55 7.76 13.39
N LYS A 436 -32.25 8.90 13.47
CA LYS A 436 -33.66 8.96 13.11
C LYS A 436 -33.85 9.01 11.58
N PRO A 437 -34.76 8.18 11.03
CA PRO A 437 -35.04 8.16 9.60
C PRO A 437 -35.86 9.37 9.15
N VAL A 438 -35.87 9.65 7.85
CA VAL A 438 -36.63 10.77 7.27
C VAL A 438 -38.12 10.69 7.59
N ALA A 439 -38.71 9.48 7.56
CA ALA A 439 -40.11 9.26 7.88
C ALA A 439 -40.50 9.66 9.31
N TYR A 440 -39.54 9.67 10.26
CA TYR A 440 -39.81 10.07 11.65
C TYR A 440 -40.24 11.55 11.74
N TYR A 441 -39.67 12.40 10.88
CA TYR A 441 -39.94 13.83 10.83
C TYR A 441 -41.13 14.19 9.94
N TRP A 442 -41.84 13.19 9.41
CA TRP A 442 -43.03 13.38 8.59
C TRP A 442 -44.29 12.96 9.34
N HIS A 443 -45.33 13.77 9.26
CA HIS A 443 -46.66 13.44 9.76
C HIS A 443 -47.62 13.22 8.58
N PRO A 444 -48.28 12.05 8.48
CA PRO A 444 -49.30 11.81 7.45
C PRO A 444 -50.37 12.92 7.45
N GLY A 445 -50.59 13.57 6.31
CA GLY A 445 -51.59 14.64 6.16
C GLY A 445 -51.20 16.03 6.71
N MET A 446 -50.17 16.15 7.56
CA MET A 446 -49.70 17.46 8.08
C MET A 446 -48.32 17.87 7.55
N GLY A 447 -47.57 16.95 6.95
CA GLY A 447 -46.25 17.21 6.37
C GLY A 447 -45.11 17.18 7.41
N TRP A 448 -44.09 18.01 7.20
CA TRP A 448 -42.88 18.02 8.04
C TRP A 448 -43.15 18.52 9.46
N ARG A 449 -42.56 17.82 10.46
CA ARG A 449 -42.56 18.20 11.88
C ARG A 449 -41.52 19.30 12.13
N TRP A 450 -41.79 20.51 11.66
CA TRP A 450 -40.88 21.65 11.77
C TRP A 450 -40.50 22.00 13.21
N GLU A 451 -41.36 21.72 14.18
CA GLU A 451 -41.08 21.94 15.61
C GLU A 451 -39.90 21.11 16.13
N ALA A 452 -39.62 19.95 15.52
CA ALA A 452 -38.55 19.06 15.98
C ALA A 452 -37.15 19.49 15.50
N PHE A 453 -37.05 20.03 14.28
CA PHE A 453 -35.75 20.29 13.64
C PHE A 453 -35.63 21.65 12.93
N GLY A 454 -36.74 22.36 12.71
CA GLY A 454 -36.79 23.56 11.88
C GLY A 454 -35.98 24.73 12.42
N HIS A 455 -35.84 24.85 13.75
CA HIS A 455 -35.00 25.89 14.37
C HIS A 455 -33.50 25.70 14.12
N ARG A 456 -33.07 24.46 13.80
CA ARG A 456 -31.67 24.13 13.51
C ARG A 456 -31.30 24.30 12.04
N MET A 457 -32.23 24.79 11.21
CA MET A 457 -32.07 24.86 9.76
C MET A 457 -32.12 26.30 9.23
N PRO A 458 -31.15 26.69 8.37
CA PRO A 458 -31.26 27.92 7.59
C PRO A 458 -32.54 27.96 6.75
N ARG A 459 -33.03 29.15 6.43
CA ARG A 459 -34.29 29.33 5.70
C ARG A 459 -34.24 28.65 4.32
N GLU A 460 -33.12 28.76 3.63
CA GLU A 460 -32.90 28.23 2.29
C GLU A 460 -33.00 26.70 2.27
N ILE A 461 -32.50 26.04 3.32
CA ILE A 461 -32.55 24.58 3.46
C ILE A 461 -33.94 24.12 3.86
N ARG A 462 -34.66 24.90 4.68
CA ARG A 462 -36.08 24.62 5.00
C ARG A 462 -36.94 24.64 3.74
N ASP A 463 -36.75 25.63 2.86
CA ASP A 463 -37.50 25.71 1.61
C ASP A 463 -37.21 24.51 0.69
N GLN A 464 -35.95 24.05 0.64
CA GLN A 464 -35.58 22.82 -0.08
C GLN A 464 -36.24 21.58 0.53
N ILE A 465 -36.21 21.41 1.85
CA ILE A 465 -36.85 20.29 2.55
C ILE A 465 -38.37 20.31 2.33
N ALA A 466 -38.99 21.49 2.38
CA ALA A 466 -40.43 21.67 2.19
C ALA A 466 -40.91 21.19 0.82
N ALA A 467 -40.05 21.20 -0.21
CA ALA A 467 -40.37 20.70 -1.54
C ALA A 467 -40.49 19.16 -1.61
N PHE A 468 -39.94 18.43 -0.63
CA PHE A 468 -40.04 16.98 -0.58
C PHE A 468 -41.37 16.53 0.06
N GLN A 469 -41.99 15.54 -0.54
CA GLN A 469 -43.12 14.80 0.03
C GLN A 469 -42.67 13.38 0.37
N VAL A 470 -42.94 12.95 1.61
CA VAL A 470 -42.61 11.60 2.07
C VAL A 470 -43.90 10.79 2.15
N TYR A 471 -43.83 9.53 1.73
CA TYR A 471 -44.98 8.63 1.74
C TYR A 471 -44.69 7.40 2.61
N PRO A 472 -44.73 7.49 3.96
CA PRO A 472 -44.29 6.40 4.84
C PRO A 472 -45.00 5.06 4.64
N GLU A 473 -46.22 5.09 4.13
CA GLU A 473 -47.07 3.91 3.86
C GLU A 473 -46.94 3.39 2.41
N ALA A 474 -46.23 4.11 1.54
CA ALA A 474 -46.05 3.68 0.16
C ALA A 474 -45.09 2.47 0.09
N LYS A 475 -45.34 1.59 -0.88
CA LYS A 475 -44.45 0.48 -1.23
C LYS A 475 -43.18 0.91 -1.98
N ILE A 476 -43.04 2.20 -2.23
CA ILE A 476 -41.88 2.76 -2.94
C ILE A 476 -40.76 2.95 -1.92
N GLU A 477 -39.72 2.12 -2.03
CA GLU A 477 -38.55 2.19 -1.17
C GLU A 477 -37.65 3.38 -1.52
N ASP A 478 -36.85 3.81 -0.54
CA ASP A 478 -35.79 4.79 -0.77
C ASP A 478 -34.74 4.22 -1.74
N THR A 479 -34.30 5.03 -2.70
CA THR A 479 -33.35 4.59 -3.74
C THR A 479 -32.04 5.36 -3.64
N LEU A 480 -30.93 4.66 -3.87
CA LEU A 480 -29.60 5.25 -3.93
C LEU A 480 -29.28 5.69 -5.36
N PHE A 481 -28.67 6.86 -5.48
CA PHE A 481 -28.12 7.34 -6.74
C PHE A 481 -26.78 8.05 -6.51
N TRP A 482 -26.02 8.24 -7.59
CA TRP A 482 -24.73 8.91 -7.52
C TRP A 482 -24.90 10.42 -7.59
N GLY A 483 -24.74 11.11 -6.47
CA GLY A 483 -25.04 12.55 -6.31
C GLY A 483 -24.02 13.51 -6.93
N GLU A 484 -23.00 13.01 -7.63
CA GLU A 484 -22.00 13.84 -8.33
C GLU A 484 -22.21 13.88 -9.85
N THR A 485 -23.30 13.30 -10.36
CA THR A 485 -23.68 13.39 -11.78
C THR A 485 -25.14 13.77 -11.92
N ASN A 486 -25.47 14.58 -12.92
CA ASN A 486 -26.86 15.00 -13.19
C ASN A 486 -27.77 13.83 -13.59
N SER A 487 -27.18 12.74 -14.10
CA SER A 487 -27.91 11.52 -14.45
C SER A 487 -28.13 10.58 -13.25
N GLY A 488 -27.51 10.84 -12.11
CA GLY A 488 -27.50 9.91 -10.97
C GLY A 488 -26.69 8.63 -11.21
N VAL A 489 -26.00 8.52 -12.35
CA VAL A 489 -25.22 7.32 -12.73
C VAL A 489 -23.77 7.47 -12.29
N PHE A 490 -23.24 6.43 -11.62
CA PHE A 490 -21.84 6.37 -11.20
C PHE A 490 -20.89 6.41 -12.41
N SER A 491 -19.89 7.28 -12.37
CA SER A 491 -18.76 7.26 -13.31
C SER A 491 -17.41 7.30 -12.59
N ILE A 492 -16.38 6.73 -13.21
CA ILE A 492 -15.01 6.82 -12.70
C ILE A 492 -14.54 8.28 -12.64
N LYS A 493 -14.92 9.09 -13.64
CA LYS A 493 -14.57 10.53 -13.70
C LYS A 493 -15.08 11.28 -12.47
N SER A 494 -16.36 11.11 -12.14
CA SER A 494 -16.98 11.77 -10.98
C SER A 494 -16.44 11.24 -9.64
N ALA A 495 -16.09 9.95 -9.55
CA ALA A 495 -15.47 9.40 -8.34
C ALA A 495 -14.07 9.97 -8.08
N ILE A 496 -13.25 10.19 -9.13
CA ILE A 496 -11.95 10.85 -9.01
C ILE A 496 -12.10 12.29 -8.51
N GLN A 497 -13.13 13.01 -8.95
CA GLN A 497 -13.40 14.36 -8.43
C GLN A 497 -13.68 14.33 -6.92
N VAL A 498 -14.44 13.35 -6.41
CA VAL A 498 -14.66 13.17 -4.97
C VAL A 498 -13.36 12.84 -4.22
N ILE A 499 -12.47 12.07 -4.83
CA ILE A 499 -11.16 11.73 -4.26
C ILE A 499 -10.26 12.97 -4.17
N ARG A 500 -10.25 13.81 -5.22
CA ARG A 500 -9.40 15.01 -5.29
C ARG A 500 -9.85 16.15 -4.39
N LYS A 501 -11.15 16.24 -4.07
CA LYS A 501 -11.68 17.22 -3.10
C LYS A 501 -11.07 17.07 -1.68
N ASP A 502 -10.38 15.96 -1.37
CA ASP A 502 -9.61 15.77 -0.12
C ASP A 502 -8.19 16.36 -0.15
N LEU A 503 -7.68 16.72 -1.33
CA LEU A 503 -6.35 17.33 -1.44
C LEU A 503 -6.50 18.85 -1.25
N PRO A 504 -5.59 19.52 -0.51
CA PRO A 504 -5.58 20.97 -0.42
C PRO A 504 -5.39 21.54 -1.84
N VAL A 505 -6.42 22.16 -2.41
CA VAL A 505 -6.35 22.80 -3.71
C VAL A 505 -5.85 24.23 -3.52
N GLU A 506 -4.60 24.50 -3.90
CA GLU A 506 -4.14 25.86 -4.18
C GLU A 506 -4.76 26.31 -5.51
N HIS A 507 -5.87 27.03 -5.45
CA HIS A 507 -6.47 27.65 -6.63
C HIS A 507 -5.59 28.80 -7.14
N HIS A 508 -4.74 28.52 -8.13
CA HIS A 508 -4.16 29.57 -8.97
C HIS A 508 -5.13 29.91 -10.11
N GLY A 509 -6.03 30.87 -9.87
CA GLY A 509 -7.05 31.37 -10.82
C GLY A 509 -6.52 32.04 -12.10
N VAL A 510 -5.26 31.82 -12.46
CA VAL A 510 -4.63 32.36 -13.68
C VAL A 510 -4.89 31.45 -14.88
N TRP A 511 -5.01 30.13 -14.69
CA TRP A 511 -5.11 29.17 -15.81
C TRP A 511 -6.47 29.10 -16.48
N SER A 512 -7.56 29.47 -15.78
CA SER A 512 -8.91 29.55 -16.38
C SER A 512 -9.10 30.75 -17.32
N ARG A 513 -8.07 31.58 -17.52
CA ARG A 513 -8.08 32.72 -18.44
C ARG A 513 -7.33 32.48 -19.75
N ILE A 514 -6.66 31.33 -19.88
CA ILE A 514 -5.80 30.99 -21.02
C ILE A 514 -6.50 30.01 -21.99
N TRP A 515 -7.59 29.37 -21.56
CA TRP A 515 -8.37 28.44 -22.38
C TRP A 515 -9.76 28.96 -22.69
#